data_AF-W1WN51-F1
#
_entry.id   AF-W1WN51-F1
#
_cell.length_a   1.000
_cell.length_b   1.000
_cell.length_c   1.000
_cell.angle_alpha   90.00
_cell.angle_beta   90.00
_cell.angle_gamma   90.00
#
_symmetry.space_group_name_H-M   'P 1'
#
loop_
_entity.id
_entity.type
_entity.pdbx_description
1 polymer ?
#
loop_
_entity_poly.entity_id
_entity_poly.type
_entity_poly.pdbx_seq_one_letter_code
_entity_poly.pdbx_strand_id
1 'polypeptide(L)'
;MGSTRKGMLNVLIAAVLWGSSGVCAQYIMEQSQMSSQFLTMTRLIFAGLILLTLSFVHGDKIFSIINNHKDAISLLIFSVVGALTVQLTFLLTIEKSNAATATVLQFLSPTIIVAWFSLVRKSRPGILVFCAILTSLIGTFLLVTHGNPTSLSISPAALFWGIASAFAAAFYTTYPSTLIARYGTLPVVGWSMLIGGLIL
;
A
#
# COMPACT_ATOMS: atom_id res chain seq x y z
N MET A 1 7.57 -28.16 -10.34
CA MET A 1 6.45 -27.48 -9.63
C MET A 1 5.66 -26.69 -10.65
N GLY A 2 4.36 -26.96 -10.81
CA GLY A 2 3.50 -26.21 -11.73
C GLY A 2 3.49 -24.71 -11.42
N SER A 3 3.32 -23.88 -12.46
CA SER A 3 3.32 -22.41 -12.37
C SER A 3 2.39 -21.89 -11.26
N THR A 4 1.21 -22.50 -11.10
CA THR A 4 0.22 -22.15 -10.05
C THR A 4 0.77 -22.34 -8.64
N ARG A 5 1.45 -23.46 -8.35
CA ARG A 5 1.99 -23.75 -7.01
C ARG A 5 3.12 -22.79 -6.64
N LYS A 6 3.96 -22.43 -7.60
CA LYS A 6 4.99 -21.39 -7.41
C LYS A 6 4.37 -20.02 -7.14
N GLY A 7 3.33 -19.66 -7.89
CA GLY A 7 2.57 -18.42 -7.68
C GLY A 7 1.95 -18.34 -6.29
N MET A 8 1.26 -19.39 -5.84
CA MET A 8 0.68 -19.46 -4.49
C MET A 8 1.74 -19.32 -3.39
N LEU A 9 2.88 -19.99 -3.55
CA LEU A 9 3.98 -19.90 -2.59
C LEU A 9 4.53 -18.47 -2.49
N ASN A 10 4.71 -17.79 -3.62
CA ASN A 10 5.17 -16.41 -3.64
C ASN A 10 4.19 -15.45 -2.95
N VAL A 11 2.88 -15.66 -3.14
CA VAL A 11 1.85 -14.86 -2.46
C VAL A 11 1.88 -15.08 -0.95
N LEU A 12 2.05 -16.32 -0.50
CA LEU A 12 2.15 -16.64 0.93
C LEU A 12 3.39 -16.00 1.56
N ILE A 13 4.55 -16.11 0.91
CA ILE A 13 5.79 -15.48 1.39
C ILE A 13 5.61 -13.96 1.46
N ALA A 14 5.04 -13.35 0.42
CA ALA A 14 4.77 -11.91 0.40
C ALA A 14 3.83 -11.49 1.54
N ALA A 15 2.76 -12.25 1.79
CA ALA A 15 1.80 -11.96 2.86
C ALA A 15 2.42 -12.05 4.25
N VAL A 16 3.24 -13.08 4.50
CA VAL A 16 3.96 -13.24 5.77
C VAL A 16 4.96 -12.09 5.97
N LEU A 17 5.79 -11.79 4.98
CA LEU A 17 6.77 -10.70 5.06
C LEU A 17 6.10 -9.35 5.29
N TRP A 18 5.00 -9.09 4.58
CA TRP A 18 4.25 -7.84 4.72
C TRP A 18 3.61 -7.71 6.10
N GLY A 19 2.93 -8.75 6.58
CA GLY A 19 2.29 -8.76 7.90
C GLY A 19 3.30 -8.65 9.05
N SER A 20 4.37 -9.44 9.01
CA SER A 20 5.45 -9.37 10.00
C SER A 20 6.13 -8.00 10.04
N SER A 21 6.34 -7.36 8.87
CA SER A 21 6.90 -6.01 8.81
C SER A 21 6.04 -4.98 9.55
N GLY A 22 4.71 -5.07 9.48
CA GLY A 22 3.80 -4.17 10.19
C GLY A 22 3.90 -4.32 11.71
N VAL A 23 3.97 -5.55 12.21
CA VAL A 23 4.13 -5.84 13.65
C VAL A 23 5.50 -5.38 14.17
N CYS A 24 6.57 -5.62 13.41
CA CYS A 24 7.90 -5.11 13.76
C CYS A 24 7.93 -3.58 13.78
N ALA A 25 7.26 -2.91 12.83
CA ALA A 25 7.16 -1.46 12.82
C ALA A 25 6.44 -0.93 14.05
N GLN A 26 5.32 -1.55 14.46
CA GLN A 26 4.62 -1.21 15.69
C GLN A 26 5.55 -1.33 16.91
N TYR A 27 6.24 -2.48 17.05
CA TYR A 27 7.17 -2.71 18.14
C TYR A 27 8.30 -1.66 18.22
N ILE A 28 8.90 -1.32 17.07
CA ILE A 28 9.97 -0.30 16.99
C ILE A 28 9.44 1.08 17.42
N MET A 29 8.25 1.46 16.96
CA MET A 29 7.66 2.76 17.32
C MET A 29 7.33 2.83 18.82
N GLU A 30 6.83 1.74 19.41
CA GLU A 30 6.51 1.67 20.84
C GLU A 30 7.77 1.70 21.72
N GLN A 31 8.80 0.91 21.39
CA GLN A 31 10.00 0.75 22.21
C GLN A 31 11.02 1.88 22.02
N SER A 32 11.22 2.34 20.79
CA SER A 32 12.24 3.35 20.47
C SER A 32 11.68 4.77 20.39
N GLN A 33 10.36 4.95 20.61
CA GLN A 33 9.65 6.24 20.47
C GLN A 33 9.93 6.94 19.12
N MET A 34 10.23 6.16 18.09
CA MET A 34 10.50 6.66 16.75
C MET A 34 9.19 7.08 16.10
N SER A 35 9.18 8.25 15.45
CA SER A 35 8.00 8.69 14.70
C SER A 35 7.73 7.79 13.49
N SER A 36 6.45 7.61 13.16
CA SER A 36 6.04 6.91 11.94
C SER A 36 6.67 7.52 10.68
N GLN A 37 6.86 8.85 10.67
CA GLN A 37 7.52 9.59 9.59
C GLN A 37 8.96 9.12 9.38
N PHE A 38 9.78 9.15 10.41
CA PHE A 38 11.19 8.76 10.29
C PHE A 38 11.35 7.29 9.89
N LEU A 39 10.51 6.41 10.43
CA LEU A 39 10.51 4.99 10.06
C LEU A 39 10.09 4.80 8.59
N THR A 40 9.11 5.56 8.12
CA THR A 40 8.68 5.57 6.71
C THR A 40 9.81 6.04 5.79
N MET A 41 10.42 7.18 6.10
CA MET A 41 11.55 7.77 5.35
C MET A 41 12.68 6.76 5.19
N THR A 42 13.13 6.20 6.32
CA THR A 42 14.21 5.22 6.37
C THR A 42 13.88 4.00 5.50
N ARG A 43 12.70 3.39 5.72
CA ARG A 43 12.25 2.22 4.94
C ARG A 43 12.22 2.50 3.44
N LEU A 44 11.73 3.67 3.02
CA LEU A 44 11.60 4.03 1.61
C LEU A 44 12.93 4.31 0.94
N ILE A 45 13.86 5.01 1.60
CA ILE A 45 15.20 5.26 1.07
C ILE A 45 15.95 3.93 0.89
N PHE A 46 15.99 3.08 1.92
CA PHE A 46 16.68 1.80 1.85
C PHE A 46 16.05 0.86 0.81
N ALA A 47 14.71 0.74 0.79
CA ALA A 47 14.04 -0.08 -0.21
C ALA A 47 14.26 0.46 -1.64
N GLY A 48 14.19 1.77 -1.83
CA GLY A 48 14.46 2.42 -3.11
C GLY A 48 15.88 2.13 -3.62
N LEU A 49 16.89 2.29 -2.76
CA LEU A 49 18.29 1.98 -3.09
C LEU A 49 18.49 0.51 -3.44
N ILE A 50 17.92 -0.42 -2.65
CA ILE A 50 18.03 -1.86 -2.91
C ILE A 50 17.38 -2.21 -4.25
N LEU A 51 16.15 -1.74 -4.50
CA LEU A 51 15.42 -2.04 -5.74
C LEU A 51 16.10 -1.46 -6.97
N LEU A 52 16.62 -0.23 -6.89
CA LEU A 52 17.36 0.40 -7.99
C LEU A 52 18.69 -0.31 -8.25
N THR A 53 19.41 -0.74 -7.20
CA THR A 53 20.64 -1.53 -7.35
C THR A 53 20.35 -2.86 -8.02
N LEU A 54 19.30 -3.57 -7.59
CA LEU A 54 18.88 -4.82 -8.21
C LEU A 54 18.47 -4.62 -9.67
N SER A 55 17.75 -3.54 -9.97
CA SER A 55 17.36 -3.17 -11.34
C SER A 55 18.58 -2.93 -12.22
N PHE A 56 19.63 -2.30 -11.68
CA PHE A 56 20.88 -2.02 -12.39
C PHE A 56 21.61 -3.32 -12.73
N VAL A 57 21.71 -4.23 -11.76
CA VAL A 57 22.32 -5.55 -11.94
C VAL A 57 21.54 -6.41 -12.94
N HIS A 58 20.22 -6.27 -13.02
CA HIS A 58 19.39 -6.95 -14.02
C HIS A 58 19.51 -6.36 -15.43
N GLY A 59 20.21 -5.24 -15.60
CA GLY A 59 20.38 -4.57 -16.90
C GLY A 59 19.17 -3.73 -17.32
N ASP A 60 18.28 -3.39 -16.38
CA ASP A 60 17.15 -2.51 -16.68
C ASP A 60 17.63 -1.10 -17.01
N LYS A 61 16.90 -0.42 -17.91
CA LYS A 61 17.16 0.99 -18.24
C LYS A 61 16.57 1.91 -17.17
N ILE A 62 17.14 1.90 -15.98
CA ILE A 62 16.63 2.62 -14.78
C ILE A 62 16.33 4.09 -15.04
N PHE A 63 17.18 4.79 -15.80
CA PHE A 63 17.04 6.22 -16.07
C PHE A 63 16.07 6.54 -17.23
N SER A 64 15.62 5.54 -17.98
CA SER A 64 14.76 5.77 -19.16
C SER A 64 13.39 6.36 -18.82
N ILE A 65 12.90 6.12 -17.60
CA ILE A 65 11.64 6.67 -17.09
C ILE A 65 11.72 8.18 -16.83
N ILE A 66 12.90 8.67 -16.44
CA ILE A 66 13.14 10.09 -16.12
C ILE A 66 13.34 10.90 -17.40
N ASN A 67 13.88 10.28 -18.45
CA ASN A 67 14.13 10.94 -19.74
C ASN A 67 12.84 11.35 -20.46
N ASN A 68 11.71 10.69 -20.19
CA ASN A 68 10.42 11.07 -20.76
C ASN A 68 9.65 11.94 -19.77
N HIS A 69 9.49 13.22 -20.09
CA HIS A 69 8.80 14.19 -19.23
C HIS A 69 7.40 13.74 -18.76
N LYS A 70 6.61 13.10 -19.64
CA LYS A 70 5.26 12.62 -19.28
C LYS A 70 5.32 11.47 -18.27
N ASP A 71 6.26 10.55 -18.47
CA ASP A 71 6.41 9.37 -17.62
C ASP A 71 7.10 9.75 -16.30
N ALA A 72 7.99 10.75 -16.31
CA ALA A 72 8.61 11.33 -15.12
C ALA A 72 7.58 12.02 -14.21
N ILE A 73 6.66 12.82 -14.78
CA ILE A 73 5.54 13.40 -14.02
C ILE A 73 4.64 12.30 -13.46
N SER A 74 4.30 11.30 -14.27
CA SER A 74 3.46 10.19 -13.82
C SER A 74 4.14 9.40 -12.70
N LEU A 75 5.46 9.20 -12.79
CA LEU A 75 6.26 8.62 -11.72
C LEU A 75 6.21 9.46 -10.46
N LEU A 76 6.38 10.78 -10.55
CA LEU A 76 6.33 11.68 -9.39
C LEU A 76 4.94 11.67 -8.72
N ILE A 77 3.86 11.68 -9.50
CA ILE A 77 2.49 11.52 -8.98
C ILE A 77 2.36 10.16 -8.27
N PHE A 78 2.85 9.09 -8.88
CA PHE A 78 2.85 7.76 -8.27
C PHE A 78 3.65 7.71 -6.97
N SER A 79 4.82 8.36 -6.92
CA SER A 79 5.66 8.46 -5.72
C SER A 79 4.94 9.16 -4.57
N VAL A 80 4.34 10.32 -4.82
CA VAL A 80 3.73 11.14 -3.76
C VAL A 80 2.34 10.61 -3.38
N VAL A 81 1.44 10.49 -4.35
CA VAL A 81 0.03 10.17 -4.11
C VAL A 81 -0.17 8.68 -3.84
N GLY A 82 0.65 7.82 -4.44
CA GLY A 82 0.59 6.39 -4.25
C GLY A 82 1.51 5.93 -3.13
N ALA A 83 2.81 5.82 -3.44
CA ALA A 83 3.76 5.10 -2.60
C ALA A 83 4.01 5.77 -1.25
N LEU A 84 4.28 7.06 -1.24
CA LEU A 84 4.53 7.82 -0.01
C LEU A 84 3.27 7.84 0.86
N THR A 85 2.15 8.24 0.27
CA THR A 85 0.88 8.36 0.99
C THR A 85 0.48 7.03 1.60
N VAL A 86 0.49 5.92 0.84
CA VAL A 86 0.07 4.61 1.40
C VAL A 86 0.97 4.17 2.55
N GLN A 87 2.28 4.36 2.43
CA GLN A 87 3.25 3.92 3.44
C GLN A 87 3.16 4.77 4.71
N LEU A 88 3.09 6.09 4.56
CA LEU A 88 2.99 7.02 5.69
C LEU A 88 1.65 6.87 6.42
N THR A 89 0.53 6.88 5.68
CA THR A 89 -0.80 6.75 6.30
C THR A 89 -1.01 5.41 6.98
N PHE A 90 -0.42 4.33 6.45
CA PHE A 90 -0.43 3.03 7.11
C PHE A 90 0.31 3.09 8.44
N LEU A 91 1.55 3.58 8.48
CA LEU A 91 2.32 3.68 9.73
C LEU A 91 1.73 4.68 10.72
N LEU A 92 1.13 5.78 10.26
CA LEU A 92 0.37 6.70 11.12
C LEU A 92 -0.83 6.01 11.76
N THR A 93 -1.52 5.13 11.03
CA THR A 93 -2.63 4.36 11.58
C THR A 93 -2.16 3.37 12.65
N ILE A 94 -1.01 2.74 12.42
CA ILE A 94 -0.38 1.87 13.43
C ILE A 94 0.01 2.68 14.67
N GLU A 95 0.67 3.82 14.49
CA GLU A 95 1.09 4.69 15.60
C GLU A 95 -0.09 5.19 16.43
N LYS A 96 -1.23 5.51 15.80
CA LYS A 96 -2.44 5.98 16.49
C LYS A 96 -3.39 4.87 16.96
N SER A 97 -3.08 3.61 16.65
CA SER A 97 -3.88 2.44 17.00
C SER A 97 -3.01 1.19 17.10
N ASN A 98 -3.04 0.28 16.12
CA ASN A 98 -2.22 -0.92 16.06
C ASN A 98 -2.13 -1.49 14.63
N ALA A 99 -1.22 -2.43 14.41
CA ALA A 99 -0.95 -3.07 13.12
C ALA A 99 -2.16 -3.85 12.56
N ALA A 100 -2.92 -4.52 13.42
CA ALA A 100 -4.10 -5.29 12.99
C ALA A 100 -5.19 -4.36 12.44
N THR A 101 -5.46 -3.27 13.14
CA THR A 101 -6.43 -2.24 12.76
C THR A 101 -6.04 -1.57 11.44
N ALA A 102 -4.77 -1.14 11.31
CA ALA A 102 -4.27 -0.54 10.09
C ALA A 102 -4.42 -1.47 8.88
N THR A 103 -4.15 -2.77 9.08
CA THR A 103 -4.27 -3.80 8.03
C THR A 103 -5.71 -3.96 7.57
N VAL A 104 -6.66 -4.07 8.50
CA VAL A 104 -8.07 -4.24 8.14
C VAL A 104 -8.62 -3.01 7.43
N LEU A 105 -8.30 -1.81 7.91
CA LEU A 105 -8.70 -0.57 7.25
C LEU A 105 -8.08 -0.47 5.85
N GLN A 106 -6.80 -0.79 5.68
CA GLN A 106 -6.15 -0.77 4.37
C GLN A 106 -6.73 -1.83 3.40
N PHE A 107 -7.19 -2.98 3.90
CA PHE A 107 -7.89 -4.00 3.11
C PHE A 107 -9.30 -3.61 2.65
N LEU A 108 -9.75 -2.38 2.93
CA LEU A 108 -10.84 -1.77 2.17
C LEU A 108 -10.42 -1.39 0.74
N SER A 109 -9.11 -1.34 0.43
CA SER A 109 -8.60 -0.98 -0.89
C SER A 109 -9.19 -1.83 -2.04
N PRO A 110 -9.21 -3.18 -1.99
CA PRO A 110 -9.91 -3.99 -2.99
C PRO A 110 -11.38 -3.61 -3.21
N THR A 111 -12.11 -3.31 -2.12
CA THR A 111 -13.49 -2.84 -2.19
C THR A 111 -13.58 -1.51 -2.93
N ILE A 112 -12.68 -0.56 -2.64
CA ILE A 112 -12.58 0.73 -3.32
C ILE A 112 -12.28 0.53 -4.82
N ILE A 113 -11.33 -0.35 -5.16
CA ILE A 113 -10.96 -0.66 -6.54
C ILE A 113 -12.17 -1.20 -7.32
N VAL A 114 -12.89 -2.18 -6.75
CA VAL A 114 -14.07 -2.76 -7.38
C VAL A 114 -15.15 -1.69 -7.57
N ALA A 115 -15.48 -0.94 -6.52
CA ALA A 115 -16.49 0.10 -6.59
C ALA A 115 -16.16 1.13 -7.68
N TRP A 116 -14.91 1.60 -7.72
CA TRP A 116 -14.42 2.53 -8.74
C TRP A 116 -14.58 1.97 -10.16
N PHE A 117 -14.07 0.76 -10.43
CA PHE A 117 -14.15 0.20 -11.78
C PHE A 117 -15.58 -0.16 -12.18
N SER A 118 -16.43 -0.58 -11.25
CA SER A 118 -17.85 -0.81 -11.51
C SER A 118 -18.57 0.48 -11.93
N LEU A 119 -18.26 1.60 -11.28
CA LEU A 119 -18.78 2.92 -11.65
C LEU A 119 -18.26 3.38 -13.02
N VAL A 120 -16.94 3.36 -13.22
CA VAL A 120 -16.30 3.85 -14.45
C VAL A 120 -16.70 3.00 -15.67
N ARG A 121 -16.77 1.67 -15.52
CA ARG A 121 -17.13 0.75 -16.61
C ARG A 121 -18.64 0.53 -16.73
N LYS A 122 -19.46 1.16 -15.87
CA LYS A 122 -20.91 0.95 -15.78
C LYS A 122 -21.29 -0.54 -15.71
N SER A 123 -20.46 -1.34 -15.07
CA SER A 123 -20.61 -2.79 -14.97
C SER A 123 -20.83 -3.19 -13.52
N ARG A 124 -21.91 -3.93 -13.27
CA ARG A 124 -22.23 -4.36 -11.90
C ARG A 124 -21.25 -5.45 -11.45
N PRO A 125 -20.74 -5.36 -10.21
CA PRO A 125 -19.92 -6.44 -9.67
C PRO A 125 -20.78 -7.71 -9.58
N GLY A 126 -20.16 -8.87 -9.80
CA GLY A 126 -20.85 -10.16 -9.62
C GLY A 126 -21.34 -10.33 -8.17
N ILE A 127 -22.37 -11.15 -7.97
CA ILE A 127 -23.00 -11.35 -6.65
C ILE A 127 -21.97 -11.73 -5.57
N LEU A 128 -20.99 -12.57 -5.90
CA LEU A 128 -19.93 -12.99 -4.99
C LEU A 128 -19.02 -11.83 -4.56
N VAL A 129 -18.71 -10.92 -5.49
CA VAL A 129 -17.88 -9.75 -5.23
C VAL A 129 -18.64 -8.76 -4.35
N PHE A 130 -19.94 -8.59 -4.61
CA PHE A 130 -20.81 -7.77 -3.77
C PHE A 130 -20.90 -8.32 -2.35
N CYS A 131 -21.09 -9.63 -2.18
CA CYS A 131 -21.06 -10.27 -0.87
C CYS A 131 -19.70 -10.11 -0.18
N ALA A 132 -18.59 -10.24 -0.90
CA ALA A 132 -17.24 -10.03 -0.34
C ALA A 132 -17.03 -8.59 0.17
N ILE A 133 -17.52 -7.59 -0.59
CA ILE A 133 -17.52 -6.19 -0.17
C ILE A 133 -18.34 -6.01 1.11
N LEU A 134 -19.57 -6.52 1.16
CA LEU A 134 -20.43 -6.41 2.34
C LEU A 134 -19.78 -7.05 3.58
N THR A 135 -19.26 -8.27 3.44
CA THR A 135 -18.58 -8.96 4.54
C THR A 135 -17.32 -8.21 5.00
N SER A 136 -16.55 -7.63 4.08
CA SER A 136 -15.38 -6.79 4.41
C SER A 136 -15.78 -5.53 5.18
N LEU A 137 -16.86 -4.86 4.77
CA LEU A 137 -17.40 -3.69 5.48
C LEU A 137 -17.91 -4.05 6.87
N ILE A 138 -18.63 -5.17 7.01
CA ILE A 138 -19.11 -5.69 8.30
C ILE A 138 -17.93 -6.02 9.22
N GLY A 139 -16.92 -6.73 8.71
CA GLY A 139 -15.70 -7.05 9.48
C GLY A 139 -14.96 -5.80 9.96
N THR A 140 -14.87 -4.78 9.09
CA THR A 140 -14.28 -3.48 9.44
C THR A 140 -15.10 -2.77 10.51
N PHE A 141 -16.43 -2.74 10.38
CA PHE A 141 -17.32 -2.15 11.37
C PHE A 141 -17.17 -2.82 12.73
N LEU A 142 -17.19 -4.16 12.78
CA LEU A 142 -17.01 -4.93 14.01
C LEU A 142 -15.65 -4.65 14.66
N LEU A 143 -14.59 -4.51 13.87
CA LEU A 143 -13.26 -4.18 14.39
C LEU A 143 -13.22 -2.77 14.99
N VAL A 144 -13.80 -1.78 14.32
CA VAL A 144 -13.77 -0.39 14.78
C VAL A 144 -14.66 -0.14 16.00
N THR A 145 -15.74 -0.90 16.14
CA THR A 145 -16.75 -0.73 17.19
C THR A 145 -16.64 -1.76 18.33
N HIS A 146 -15.82 -2.81 18.16
CA HIS A 146 -15.87 -4.02 19.00
C HIS A 146 -17.31 -4.58 19.15
N GLY A 147 -18.19 -4.34 18.17
CA GLY A 147 -19.60 -4.73 18.21
C GLY A 147 -20.54 -3.76 18.93
N ASN A 148 -20.05 -2.64 19.47
CA ASN A 148 -20.90 -1.61 20.08
C ASN A 148 -21.02 -0.36 19.16
N PRO A 149 -22.19 -0.14 18.53
CA PRO A 149 -22.39 0.98 17.60
C PRO A 149 -22.29 2.38 18.22
N THR A 150 -22.29 2.48 19.55
CA THR A 150 -22.25 3.76 20.28
C THR A 150 -20.86 4.17 20.76
N SER A 151 -19.85 3.29 20.63
CA SER A 151 -18.48 3.58 21.03
C SER A 151 -17.51 3.30 19.89
N LEU A 152 -16.72 4.29 19.49
CA LEU A 152 -15.55 4.06 18.66
C LEU A 152 -14.41 3.55 19.54
N SER A 153 -13.97 2.32 19.31
CA SER A 153 -12.83 1.75 20.02
C SER A 153 -11.49 2.22 19.47
N ILE A 154 -11.51 2.96 18.36
CA ILE A 154 -10.35 3.50 17.65
C ILE A 154 -10.42 5.03 17.69
N SER A 155 -9.26 5.68 17.80
CA SER A 155 -9.17 7.14 17.71
C SER A 155 -9.67 7.65 16.34
N PRO A 156 -10.36 8.80 16.27
CA PRO A 156 -10.77 9.39 14.98
C PRO A 156 -9.61 9.62 14.02
N ALA A 157 -8.41 9.91 14.55
CA ALA A 157 -7.19 10.06 13.77
C ALA A 157 -6.77 8.75 13.10
N ALA A 158 -6.79 7.62 13.82
CA ALA A 158 -6.46 6.31 13.23
C ALA A 158 -7.49 5.89 12.17
N LEU A 159 -8.78 6.18 12.38
CA LEU A 159 -9.80 5.91 11.36
C LEU A 159 -9.55 6.74 10.08
N PHE A 160 -9.28 8.04 10.23
CA PHE A 160 -8.99 8.93 9.11
C PHE A 160 -7.78 8.45 8.31
N TRP A 161 -6.65 8.19 8.99
CA TRP A 161 -5.44 7.73 8.32
C TRP A 161 -5.60 6.34 7.71
N GLY A 162 -6.34 5.43 8.35
CA GLY A 162 -6.56 4.09 7.82
C GLY A 162 -7.40 4.08 6.55
N ILE A 163 -8.46 4.89 6.50
CA ILE A 163 -9.28 5.08 5.29
C ILE A 163 -8.46 5.76 4.20
N ALA A 164 -7.71 6.82 4.52
CA ALA A 164 -6.81 7.47 3.57
C ALA A 164 -5.80 6.47 2.99
N SER A 165 -5.30 5.57 3.82
CA SER A 165 -4.40 4.49 3.41
C SER A 165 -5.05 3.50 2.45
N ALA A 166 -6.34 3.17 2.64
CA ALA A 166 -7.08 2.32 1.71
C ALA A 166 -7.24 2.95 0.33
N PHE A 167 -7.54 4.25 0.26
CA PHE A 167 -7.59 4.99 -1.02
C PHE A 167 -6.22 5.08 -1.67
N ALA A 168 -5.18 5.40 -0.90
CA ALA A 168 -3.81 5.44 -1.39
C ALA A 168 -3.34 4.07 -1.90
N ALA A 169 -3.71 2.98 -1.23
CA ALA A 169 -3.44 1.61 -1.67
C ALA A 169 -4.18 1.28 -2.97
N ALA A 170 -5.43 1.73 -3.13
CA ALA A 170 -6.20 1.53 -4.36
C ALA A 170 -5.56 2.29 -5.54
N PHE A 171 -5.09 3.51 -5.31
CA PHE A 171 -4.35 4.28 -6.30
C PHE A 171 -2.99 3.64 -6.62
N TYR A 172 -2.20 3.30 -5.59
CA TYR A 172 -0.87 2.69 -5.71
C TYR A 172 -0.89 1.38 -6.52
N THR A 173 -1.97 0.60 -6.41
CA THR A 173 -2.10 -0.68 -7.13
C THR A 173 -2.56 -0.53 -8.57
N THR A 174 -3.35 0.50 -8.89
CA THR A 174 -4.01 0.62 -10.21
C THR A 174 -3.31 1.61 -11.15
N TYR A 175 -2.82 2.73 -10.60
CA TYR A 175 -2.21 3.83 -11.35
C TYR A 175 -0.93 3.46 -12.12
N PRO A 176 0.09 2.78 -11.54
CA PRO A 176 1.37 2.58 -12.21
C PRO A 176 1.35 1.49 -13.30
N SER A 177 0.19 0.89 -13.61
CA SER A 177 0.08 -0.25 -14.52
C SER A 177 0.70 0.00 -15.89
N THR A 178 0.55 1.19 -16.46
CA THR A 178 1.14 1.59 -17.74
C THR A 178 2.64 1.84 -17.66
N LEU A 179 3.13 2.44 -16.57
CA LEU A 179 4.56 2.65 -16.31
C LEU A 179 5.27 1.31 -16.12
N ILE A 180 4.71 0.41 -15.31
CA ILE A 180 5.25 -0.92 -15.07
C ILE A 180 5.28 -1.73 -16.36
N ALA A 181 4.26 -1.64 -17.21
CA ALA A 181 4.25 -2.31 -18.50
C ALA A 181 5.37 -1.83 -19.46
N ARG A 182 5.81 -0.57 -19.35
CA ARG A 182 6.88 0.01 -20.19
C ARG A 182 8.28 -0.17 -19.63
N TYR A 183 8.43 0.02 -18.32
CA TYR A 183 9.74 0.14 -17.68
C TYR A 183 10.05 -1.01 -16.71
N GLY A 184 9.09 -1.90 -16.44
CA GLY A 184 9.23 -2.96 -15.46
C GLY A 184 8.94 -2.49 -14.03
N THR A 185 8.68 -3.47 -13.15
CA THR A 185 8.32 -3.19 -11.75
C THR A 185 9.49 -2.63 -10.94
N LEU A 186 10.70 -3.13 -11.18
CA LEU A 186 11.90 -2.77 -10.42
C LEU A 186 12.25 -1.28 -10.53
N PRO A 187 12.42 -0.68 -11.73
CA PRO A 187 12.67 0.76 -11.86
C PRO A 187 11.55 1.62 -11.30
N VAL A 188 10.29 1.27 -11.60
CA VAL A 188 9.12 2.09 -11.26
C VAL A 188 8.93 2.14 -9.75
N VAL A 189 8.96 1.00 -9.07
CA VAL A 189 8.80 0.94 -7.61
C VAL A 189 10.05 1.47 -6.91
N GLY A 190 11.25 1.15 -7.42
CA GLY A 190 12.51 1.63 -6.84
C GLY A 190 12.63 3.16 -6.83
N TRP A 191 12.39 3.80 -7.97
CA TRP A 191 12.37 5.27 -8.03
C TRP A 191 11.24 5.86 -7.20
N SER A 192 10.06 5.22 -7.22
CA SER A 192 8.91 5.69 -6.46
C SER A 192 9.18 5.72 -4.96
N MET A 193 9.78 4.65 -4.44
CA MET A 193 10.21 4.57 -3.04
C MET A 193 11.32 5.57 -2.73
N LEU A 194 12.35 5.68 -3.58
CA LEU A 194 13.44 6.62 -3.32
C LEU A 194 12.96 8.08 -3.31
N ILE A 195 12.16 8.49 -4.30
CA ILE A 195 11.57 9.84 -4.37
C ILE A 195 10.67 10.09 -3.16
N GLY A 196 9.78 9.14 -2.83
CA GLY A 196 8.91 9.25 -1.66
C GLY A 196 9.69 9.40 -0.36
N GLY A 197 10.77 8.63 -0.18
CA GLY A 197 11.63 8.72 0.99
C GLY A 197 12.44 10.01 1.08
N LEU A 198 12.83 10.62 -0.05
CA LEU A 198 13.56 11.90 -0.08
C LEU A 198 12.67 13.13 0.16
N ILE A 199 11.37 13.01 -0.09
CA ILE A 199 10.39 14.10 0.11
C ILE A 199 9.99 14.24 1.58
N LEU A 200 10.11 13.17 2.35
CA LEU A 200 9.63 13.06 3.73
C LEU A 200 10.75 13.36 4.73
#